data_AF-A0A5B7DAM7-F1
#
_entry.id   AF-A0A5B7DAM7-F1
#
_cell.length_a   1.000
_cell.length_b   1.000
_cell.length_c   1.000
_cell.angle_alpha   90.00
_cell.angle_beta   90.00
_cell.angle_gamma   90.00
#
_symmetry.space_group_name_H-M   'P 1'
#
loop_
_entity.id
_entity.type
_entity.pdbx_description
1 polymer ?
#
loop_
_entity_poly.entity_id
_entity_poly.type
_entity_poly.pdbx_seq_one_letter_code
_entity_poly.pdbx_strand_id
1 'polypeptide(L)'
;MTVTLPECRRVKILYQWSILVTKHKAKIRATARVIGLLVAATSAVELGKLHYRHTERAKIEALETTFWDFDGWMPITDEIRKDLTWWITELETQDRKIFRKAPESRLGKLPQWPCY
;
A
#
# COMPACT_ATOMS: atom_id res chain seq x y z
N MET A 1 14.10 -12.36 8.72
CA MET A 1 12.99 -12.69 7.81
C MET A 1 12.64 -11.44 7.02
N THR A 2 12.84 -11.44 5.71
CA THR A 2 12.47 -10.31 4.84
C THR A 2 11.06 -10.55 4.33
N VAL A 3 10.09 -9.81 4.85
CA VAL A 3 8.71 -9.83 4.35
C VAL A 3 8.68 -9.02 3.06
N THR A 4 8.78 -9.69 1.92
CA THR A 4 8.72 -9.06 0.59
C THR A 4 7.28 -9.07 0.08
N LEU A 5 6.84 -7.95 -0.50
CA LEU A 5 5.54 -7.85 -1.15
C LEU A 5 5.62 -8.53 -2.53
N PRO A 6 4.83 -9.58 -2.81
CA PRO A 6 4.81 -10.20 -4.13
C PRO A 6 4.44 -9.20 -5.22
N GLU A 7 5.13 -9.25 -6.35
CA GLU A 7 4.97 -8.32 -7.48
C GLU A 7 3.50 -8.25 -7.97
N CYS A 8 2.83 -9.40 -8.04
CA CYS A 8 1.41 -9.47 -8.42
C CYS A 8 0.49 -8.69 -7.46
N ARG A 9 0.80 -8.66 -6.15
CA ARG A 9 0.04 -7.86 -5.18
C ARG A 9 0.30 -6.38 -5.36
N ARG A 10 1.53 -6.01 -5.70
CA ARG A 10 1.92 -4.62 -5.98
C ARG A 10 1.19 -4.06 -7.19
N VAL A 11 1.21 -4.78 -8.32
CA VAL A 11 0.49 -4.39 -9.54
C VAL A 11 -1.00 -4.21 -9.26
N LYS A 12 -1.60 -5.09 -8.46
CA LYS A 12 -3.01 -4.97 -8.07
C LYS A 12 -3.27 -3.72 -7.22
N ILE A 13 -2.39 -3.40 -6.28
CA ILE A 13 -2.48 -2.17 -5.47
C ILE A 13 -2.40 -0.95 -6.39
N LEU A 14 -1.35 -0.87 -7.22
CA LEU A 14 -1.13 0.25 -8.14
C LEU A 14 -2.30 0.45 -9.11
N TYR A 15 -2.85 -0.63 -9.67
CA TYR A 15 -4.01 -0.56 -10.56
C TYR A 15 -5.28 -0.06 -9.86
N GLN A 16 -5.59 -0.57 -8.66
CA GLN A 16 -6.75 -0.09 -7.91
C GLN A 16 -6.57 1.37 -7.48
N TRP A 17 -5.34 1.76 -7.15
CA TRP A 17 -4.97 3.12 -6.77
C TRP A 17 -5.09 4.11 -7.92
N SER A 18 -4.55 3.79 -9.10
CA SER A 18 -4.60 4.69 -10.27
C SER A 18 -6.04 4.97 -10.71
N ILE A 19 -6.91 3.97 -10.61
CA ILE A 19 -8.35 4.13 -10.88
C ILE A 19 -9.04 5.02 -9.84
N LEU A 20 -8.60 4.99 -8.57
CA LEU A 20 -9.15 5.87 -7.55
C LEU A 20 -8.66 7.31 -7.71
N VAL A 21 -7.39 7.50 -8.05
CA VAL A 21 -6.81 8.82 -8.31
C VAL A 21 -7.55 9.51 -9.46
N THR A 22 -7.87 8.82 -10.55
CA THR A 22 -8.55 9.46 -11.70
C THR A 22 -9.96 9.99 -11.40
N LYS A 23 -10.55 9.64 -10.24
CA LYS A 23 -11.91 10.03 -9.87
C LYS A 23 -11.91 11.17 -8.84
N HIS A 24 -12.95 11.98 -8.87
CA HIS A 24 -13.22 13.00 -7.85
C HIS A 24 -13.98 12.44 -6.63
N LYS A 25 -14.63 11.29 -6.79
CA LYS A 25 -15.34 10.57 -5.73
C LYS A 25 -15.13 9.07 -5.85
N ALA A 26 -15.09 8.39 -4.70
CA ALA A 26 -14.95 6.94 -4.63
C ALA A 26 -15.96 6.34 -3.65
N LYS A 27 -16.32 5.07 -3.84
CA LYS A 27 -17.11 4.34 -2.84
C LYS A 27 -16.25 4.08 -1.60
N ILE A 28 -16.84 4.28 -0.42
CA ILE A 28 -16.17 4.03 0.87
C ILE A 28 -15.62 2.60 0.95
N ARG A 29 -16.41 1.60 0.52
CA ARG A 29 -15.96 0.19 0.46
C ARG A 29 -14.74 -0.02 -0.45
N ALA A 30 -14.67 0.68 -1.58
CA ALA A 30 -13.52 0.58 -2.47
C ALA A 30 -12.27 1.16 -1.81
N THR A 31 -12.38 2.33 -1.20
CA THR A 31 -11.29 2.96 -0.43
C THR A 31 -10.85 2.09 0.74
N ALA A 32 -11.77 1.49 1.50
CA ALA A 32 -11.45 0.62 2.63
C ALA A 32 -10.64 -0.63 2.22
N ARG A 33 -11.02 -1.28 1.11
CA ARG A 33 -10.26 -2.41 0.55
C ARG A 33 -8.82 -2.00 0.23
N VAL A 34 -8.70 -0.82 -0.35
CA VAL A 34 -7.44 -0.26 -0.80
C VAL A 34 -6.53 0.11 0.38
N ILE A 35 -7.07 0.69 1.45
CA ILE A 35 -6.34 0.91 2.71
C ILE A 35 -5.91 -0.42 3.32
N GLY A 36 -6.77 -1.43 3.33
CA GLY A 36 -6.40 -2.77 3.83
C GLY A 36 -5.20 -3.37 3.11
N LEU A 37 -5.12 -3.19 1.78
CA LEU A 37 -3.96 -3.62 1.01
C LEU A 37 -2.69 -2.83 1.35
N LEU A 38 -2.80 -1.52 1.58
CA LEU A 38 -1.66 -0.73 2.01
C LEU A 38 -1.15 -1.13 3.39
N VAL A 39 -2.06 -1.31 4.35
CA VAL A 39 -1.72 -1.71 5.72
C VAL A 39 -0.96 -3.04 5.68
N ALA A 40 -1.41 -3.99 4.86
CA ALA A 40 -0.67 -5.23 4.64
C ALA A 40 0.72 -5.01 4.00
N ALA A 41 0.89 -3.97 3.18
CA ALA A 41 2.18 -3.59 2.58
C ALA A 41 3.09 -2.76 3.51
N THR A 42 2.57 -2.17 4.60
CA THR A 42 3.37 -1.33 5.50
C THR A 42 4.53 -2.06 6.18
N SER A 43 4.48 -3.39 6.33
CA SER A 43 5.62 -4.16 6.85
C SER A 43 6.81 -4.17 5.90
N ALA A 44 6.58 -3.92 4.61
CA ALA A 44 7.62 -3.80 3.58
C ALA A 44 8.01 -2.33 3.29
N VAL A 45 7.14 -1.38 3.66
CA VAL A 45 7.32 0.05 3.35
C VAL A 45 7.49 0.85 4.64
N GLU A 46 8.73 1.25 4.93
CA GLU A 46 9.17 1.89 6.18
C GLU A 46 8.36 3.14 6.55
N LEU A 47 7.96 3.96 5.56
CA LEU A 47 7.18 5.18 5.74
C LEU A 47 5.67 5.01 5.45
N GLY A 48 5.21 3.79 5.15
CA GLY A 48 3.84 3.54 4.70
C GLY A 48 2.77 3.97 5.71
N LYS A 49 3.08 3.94 7.02
CA LYS A 49 2.13 4.33 8.09
C LYS A 49 1.73 5.80 8.09
N LEU A 50 2.50 6.66 7.44
CA LEU A 50 2.20 8.09 7.38
C LEU A 50 1.21 8.42 6.25
N HIS A 51 1.32 7.69 5.14
CA HIS A 51 0.70 8.02 3.85
C HIS A 51 -0.66 7.34 3.59
N TYR A 52 -1.35 6.87 4.62
CA TYR A 52 -2.77 6.45 4.50
C TYR A 52 -3.69 7.19 5.49
N ARG A 53 -3.14 8.07 6.33
CA ARG A 53 -3.88 8.71 7.42
C ARG A 53 -4.96 9.67 6.90
N HIS A 54 -4.67 10.43 5.86
CA HIS A 54 -5.67 11.34 5.27
C HIS A 54 -6.80 10.54 4.63
N THR A 55 -6.47 9.45 3.93
CA THR A 55 -7.45 8.55 3.33
C THR A 55 -8.33 7.86 4.37
N GLU A 56 -7.74 7.42 5.49
CA GLU A 56 -8.46 6.80 6.60
C GLU A 56 -9.40 7.79 7.30
N ARG A 57 -8.94 9.03 7.52
CA ARG A 57 -9.77 10.11 8.09
C ARG A 57 -10.96 10.44 7.18
N ALA A 58 -10.73 10.66 5.90
CA ALA A 58 -11.79 10.98 4.95
C ALA A 58 -12.80 9.83 4.80
N LYS A 59 -12.35 8.57 4.94
CA LYS A 59 -13.24 7.41 4.99
C LYS A 59 -14.15 7.45 6.23
N ILE A 60 -13.59 7.75 7.42
CA ILE A 60 -14.36 7.84 8.67
C ILE A 60 -15.40 8.97 8.59
N GLU A 61 -14.98 10.15 8.15
CA GLU A 61 -15.89 11.30 7.98
C GLU A 61 -17.02 11.01 6.98
N ALA A 62 -16.70 10.33 5.88
CA ALA A 62 -17.70 9.90 4.91
C ALA A 62 -18.69 8.86 5.51
N LEU A 63 -18.23 7.96 6.38
CA LEU A 63 -19.12 7.02 7.07
C LEU A 63 -20.07 7.73 8.04
N GLU A 64 -19.56 8.71 8.81
CA GLU A 64 -20.37 9.49 9.74
C GLU A 64 -21.45 10.28 9.01
N THR A 65 -21.13 10.87 7.87
CA THR A 65 -22.06 11.67 7.05
C THR A 65 -23.07 10.83 6.25
N THR A 66 -22.76 9.55 5.98
CA THR A 66 -23.63 8.64 5.22
C THR A 66 -24.40 7.65 6.10
N PHE A 67 -24.50 7.90 7.40
CA PHE A 67 -25.16 6.98 8.36
C PHE A 67 -24.58 5.56 8.30
N TRP A 68 -23.26 5.44 8.19
CA TRP A 68 -22.52 4.16 8.10
C TRP A 68 -22.81 3.35 6.83
N ASP A 69 -23.27 3.98 5.76
CA ASP A 69 -23.39 3.33 4.46
C ASP A 69 -22.02 3.11 3.80
N PHE A 70 -21.53 1.87 3.84
CA PHE A 70 -20.29 1.49 3.18
C PHE A 70 -20.35 1.57 1.65
N ASP A 71 -21.54 1.57 1.04
CA ASP A 71 -21.74 1.81 -0.39
C ASP A 71 -21.87 3.31 -0.72
N GLY A 72 -21.83 4.17 0.29
CA GLY A 72 -21.76 5.62 0.20
C GLY A 72 -20.49 6.12 -0.50
N TRP A 73 -20.54 7.38 -0.92
CA TRP A 73 -19.47 8.05 -1.65
C TRP A 73 -18.67 8.96 -0.74
N MET A 74 -17.35 8.97 -0.93
CA MET A 74 -16.43 9.91 -0.30
C MET A 74 -15.71 10.76 -1.37
N PRO A 75 -15.40 12.04 -1.07
CA PRO A 75 -14.58 12.85 -1.94
C PRO A 75 -13.12 12.37 -1.93
N ILE A 76 -12.45 12.51 -3.07
CA ILE A 76 -10.99 12.34 -3.17
C ILE A 76 -10.37 13.73 -3.15
N THR A 77 -9.89 14.14 -1.97
CA THR A 77 -9.23 15.43 -1.77
C THR A 77 -7.80 15.42 -2.30
N ASP A 78 -7.18 16.59 -2.41
CA ASP A 78 -5.80 16.72 -2.88
C ASP A 78 -4.79 16.10 -1.92
N GLU A 79 -5.07 16.09 -0.61
CA GLU A 79 -4.23 15.41 0.38
C GLU A 79 -4.24 13.90 0.15
N ILE A 80 -5.42 13.34 -0.11
CA ILE A 80 -5.57 11.93 -0.47
C ILE A 80 -4.79 11.69 -1.77
N ARG A 81 -4.92 12.56 -2.77
CA ARG A 81 -4.21 12.43 -4.05
C ARG A 81 -2.69 12.49 -3.88
N LYS A 82 -2.19 13.30 -2.95
CA LYS A 82 -0.77 13.42 -2.62
C LYS A 82 -0.24 12.17 -1.93
N ASP A 83 -0.97 11.67 -0.93
CA ASP A 83 -0.68 10.38 -0.30
C ASP A 83 -0.72 9.25 -1.35
N LEU A 84 -1.72 9.31 -2.25
CA LEU A 84 -1.90 8.37 -3.35
C LEU A 84 -0.66 8.30 -4.26
N THR A 85 -0.17 9.46 -4.67
CA THR A 85 0.99 9.60 -5.56
C THR A 85 2.30 9.18 -4.90
N TRP A 86 2.42 9.42 -3.58
CA TRP A 86 3.60 9.01 -2.82
C TRP A 86 3.77 7.49 -2.83
N TRP A 87 2.70 6.72 -2.58
CA TRP A 87 2.80 5.25 -2.61
C TRP A 87 3.12 4.68 -3.99
N ILE A 88 2.64 5.30 -5.07
CA ILE A 88 3.00 4.86 -6.42
C ILE A 88 4.51 4.99 -6.60
N THR A 89 5.05 6.16 -6.29
CA THR A 89 6.50 6.43 -6.35
C THR A 89 7.30 5.49 -5.44
N GLU A 90 6.84 5.26 -4.21
CA GLU A 90 7.54 4.40 -3.25
C GLU A 90 7.50 2.92 -3.69
N LEU A 91 6.37 2.41 -4.16
CA LEU A 91 6.24 1.02 -4.62
C LEU A 91 7.01 0.77 -5.93
N GLU A 92 7.13 1.76 -6.81
CA GLU A 92 7.97 1.71 -8.01
C GLU A 92 9.46 1.80 -7.67
N THR A 93 9.85 2.64 -6.72
CA THR A 93 11.26 2.82 -6.33
C THR A 93 11.78 1.68 -5.44
N GLN A 94 10.94 1.11 -4.58
CA GLN A 94 11.28 -0.08 -3.81
C GLN A 94 11.54 -1.29 -4.70
N ASP A 95 10.94 -1.37 -5.88
CA ASP A 95 11.25 -2.43 -6.86
C ASP A 95 12.75 -2.54 -7.16
N ARG A 96 13.42 -1.38 -7.20
CA ARG A 96 14.84 -1.29 -7.53
C ARG A 96 15.77 -1.49 -6.33
N LYS A 97 15.28 -1.35 -5.09
CA LYS A 97 16.12 -1.27 -3.88
C LYS A 97 16.12 -2.52 -3.00
N ILE A 98 15.29 -3.54 -3.26
CA ILE A 98 15.32 -4.78 -2.47
C ILE A 98 16.32 -5.80 -3.05
N PHE A 99 17.38 -5.35 -3.72
CA PHE A 99 18.68 -6.03 -3.62
C PHE A 99 19.44 -5.40 -2.46
N ARG A 100 19.05 -5.73 -1.22
CA ARG A 100 20.02 -5.66 -0.13
C ARG A 100 21.12 -6.62 -0.53
N LYS A 101 22.29 -6.11 -0.96
CA LYS A 101 23.51 -6.90 -1.07
C LYS A 101 23.60 -7.70 0.22
N ALA A 102 23.61 -9.03 0.11
CA ALA A 102 23.75 -9.89 1.27
C ALA A 102 24.91 -9.33 2.13
N PRO A 103 24.76 -9.23 3.46
CA PRO A 103 25.88 -8.83 4.30
C PRO A 103 27.03 -9.77 3.95
N GLU A 104 28.13 -9.19 3.47
CA GLU A 104 29.29 -9.94 3.01
C GLU A 104 29.78 -10.79 4.18
N SER A 105 29.47 -12.07 4.10
CA SER A 105 29.62 -13.03 5.19
C SER A 105 31.11 -13.22 5.46
N ARG A 106 31.58 -12.80 6.63
CA ARG A 106 32.72 -13.49 7.25
C ARG A 106 32.19 -14.73 7.97
N LEU A 107 32.61 -15.87 7.42
CA LEU A 107 32.80 -17.17 8.05
C LEU A 107 31.57 -18.04 8.33
N GLY A 108 31.67 -19.29 7.85
CA GLY A 108 30.98 -20.45 8.40
C GLY A 108 30.11 -21.19 7.40
N LYS A 109 30.63 -22.26 6.80
CA LYS A 109 29.90 -23.21 5.95
C LYS A 109 28.58 -23.67 6.60
N LEU A 110 27.48 -23.71 5.84
CA LEU A 110 26.26 -24.46 6.20
C LEU A 110 25.72 -25.22 4.97
N PRO A 111 25.07 -26.38 5.20
CA PRO A 111 24.90 -27.43 4.20
C PRO A 111 23.73 -27.20 3.26
N GLN A 112 23.86 -27.74 2.04
CA GLN A 112 22.79 -27.86 1.05
C GLN A 112 21.67 -28.77 1.56
N TRP A 113 20.44 -28.29 1.50
CA TRP A 113 19.23 -29.11 1.56
C TRP A 113 18.40 -28.89 0.29
N PRO A 114 17.88 -29.96 -0.33
CA PRO A 114 17.16 -29.89 -1.59
C PRO A 114 15.73 -29.40 -1.39
N CYS A 115 15.23 -28.62 -2.35
CA CYS A 115 13.84 -28.18 -2.40
C CYS A 115 12.92 -29.37 -2.73
N TYR A 116 11.86 -29.53 -1.95
CA TYR A 116 10.60 -30.15 -2.36
C TYR A 116 9.54 -29.06 -2.45
#